data_AF-A0A376KTK4-F1
#
_entry.id   AF-A0A376KTK4-F1
#
_cell.length_a   1.000
_cell.length_b   1.000
_cell.length_c   1.000
_cell.angle_alpha   90.00
_cell.angle_beta   90.00
_cell.angle_gamma   90.00
#
_symmetry.space_group_name_H-M   'P 1'
#
loop_
_entity.id
_entity.type
_entity.pdbx_description
1 polymer ?
#
loop_
_entity_poly.entity_id
_entity_poly.type
_entity_poly.pdbx_seq_one_letter_code
_entity_poly.pdbx_strand_id
1 'polypeptide(L)'
;MKSIESFVKRRNYLNVYQGLSIEGLAKLVLGEIDEGCSLCERGLRIAPNDPVSFCNYTIALRNLGLHARQYVMIQKASDSLNPTILAEVATISAYWVDIDLLEKVMPMLTAMEVPRPEDMGKWYDTLNYLHTQKDHAQELKTIGRLMMNVAEKYRARLAGAHAFYVMSELDTLFVEVKTDDPVASFADE
;
A
#
# COMPACT_ATOMS: atom_id res chain seq x y z
N MET A 1 1.92 28.40 -30.88
CA MET A 1 2.65 28.91 -29.69
C MET A 1 2.16 28.29 -28.37
N LYS A 2 0.88 28.43 -27.98
CA LYS A 2 0.32 27.83 -26.74
C LYS A 2 0.56 26.32 -26.56
N SER A 3 0.57 25.53 -27.65
CA SER A 3 0.80 24.07 -27.61
C SER A 3 2.24 23.70 -27.23
N ILE A 4 3.25 24.40 -27.78
CA ILE A 4 4.67 24.16 -27.50
C ILE A 4 5.04 24.57 -26.08
N GLU A 5 4.55 25.73 -25.62
CA GLU A 5 4.72 26.17 -24.23
C GLU A 5 4.06 25.18 -23.25
N SER A 6 2.88 24.66 -23.59
CA SER A 6 2.21 23.64 -22.77
C SER A 6 3.00 22.32 -22.71
N PHE A 7 3.69 21.97 -23.80
CA PHE A 7 4.49 20.75 -23.91
C PHE A 7 5.82 20.89 -23.15
N VAL A 8 6.53 22.00 -23.32
CA VAL A 8 7.76 22.32 -22.59
C VAL A 8 7.47 22.43 -21.09
N LYS A 9 6.36 23.06 -20.71
CA LYS A 9 5.93 23.15 -19.31
C LYS A 9 5.59 21.76 -18.74
N ARG A 10 4.86 20.92 -19.49
CA ARG A 10 4.62 19.50 -19.11
C ARG A 10 5.91 18.70 -18.96
N ARG A 11 6.86 18.86 -19.88
CA ARG A 11 8.15 18.16 -19.86
C ARG A 11 9.03 18.60 -18.69
N ASN A 12 9.03 19.88 -18.36
CA ASN A 12 9.73 20.39 -17.18
C ASN A 12 9.10 19.86 -15.89
N TYR A 13 7.76 19.80 -15.79
CA TYR A 13 7.10 19.16 -14.65
C TYR A 13 7.45 17.67 -14.56
N LEU A 14 7.46 16.95 -15.69
CA LEU A 14 7.83 15.53 -15.77
C LEU A 14 9.20 15.27 -15.12
N ASN A 15 10.18 16.09 -15.46
CA ASN A 15 11.54 15.95 -14.92
C ASN A 15 11.65 16.36 -13.44
N VAL A 16 10.88 17.36 -13.00
CA VAL A 16 11.00 17.89 -11.64
C VAL A 16 10.41 16.94 -10.60
N TYR A 17 9.21 16.38 -10.82
CA TYR A 17 8.64 15.46 -9.84
C TYR A 17 9.42 14.15 -9.77
N GLN A 18 9.89 13.63 -10.91
CA GLN A 18 10.71 12.42 -10.96
C GLN A 18 12.03 12.63 -10.20
N GLY A 19 12.67 13.80 -10.35
CA GLY A 19 13.86 14.16 -9.59
C GLY A 19 13.61 14.15 -8.08
N LEU A 20 12.52 14.77 -7.62
CA LEU A 20 12.13 14.76 -6.20
C LEU A 20 11.87 13.34 -5.69
N SER A 21 11.19 12.49 -6.47
CA SER A 21 10.92 11.11 -6.09
C SER A 21 12.21 10.28 -6.01
N ILE A 22 13.13 10.42 -6.96
CA ILE A 22 14.42 9.71 -6.94
C ILE A 22 15.27 10.16 -5.76
N GLU A 23 15.40 11.47 -5.54
CA GLU A 23 16.15 12.03 -4.42
C GLU A 23 15.55 11.58 -3.08
N GLY A 24 14.22 11.62 -2.97
CA GLY A 24 13.50 11.15 -1.79
C GLY A 24 13.76 9.68 -1.49
N LEU A 25 13.67 8.81 -2.50
CA LEU A 25 14.00 7.38 -2.35
C LEU A 25 15.46 7.16 -1.95
N ALA A 26 16.40 7.92 -2.51
CA ALA A 26 17.81 7.84 -2.13
C ALA A 26 18.03 8.22 -0.65
N LYS A 27 17.40 9.31 -0.19
CA LYS A 27 17.41 9.74 1.21
C LYS A 27 16.81 8.69 2.16
N LEU A 28 15.72 8.05 1.75
CA LEU A 28 15.13 6.94 2.51
C LEU A 28 16.10 5.77 2.66
N VAL A 29 16.83 5.42 1.60
CA VAL A 29 17.87 4.36 1.64
C VAL A 29 19.03 4.75 2.57
N LEU A 30 19.39 6.03 2.63
CA LEU A 30 20.43 6.55 3.53
C LEU A 30 19.97 6.71 4.99
N GLY A 31 18.71 6.41 5.30
CA GLY A 31 18.15 6.53 6.65
C GLY A 31 17.68 7.95 7.01
N GLU A 32 17.70 8.88 6.05
CA GLU A 32 17.20 10.25 6.21
C GLU A 32 15.67 10.27 6.02
N ILE A 33 14.97 9.58 6.93
CA ILE A 33 13.57 9.16 6.74
C ILE A 33 12.62 10.34 6.47
N ASP A 34 12.65 11.37 7.31
CA ASP A 34 11.69 12.48 7.21
C ASP A 34 11.91 13.34 5.97
N GLU A 35 13.17 13.62 5.63
CA GLU A 35 13.50 14.35 4.41
C GLU A 35 13.13 13.54 3.16
N GLY A 36 13.49 12.24 3.14
CA GLY A 36 13.16 11.36 2.03
C GLY A 36 11.66 11.24 1.79
N CYS A 37 10.88 11.06 2.86
CA CYS A 37 9.42 11.07 2.77
C CYS A 37 8.89 12.42 2.25
N SER A 38 9.40 13.54 2.77
CA SER A 38 8.99 14.88 2.36
C SER A 38 9.20 15.12 0.86
N LEU A 39 10.34 14.69 0.33
CA LEU A 39 10.67 14.79 -1.10
C LEU A 39 9.75 13.93 -1.97
N CYS A 40 9.54 12.65 -1.60
CA CYS A 40 8.60 11.77 -2.30
C CYS A 40 7.17 12.35 -2.32
N GLU A 41 6.70 12.84 -1.17
CA GLU A 41 5.39 13.45 -1.03
C GLU A 41 5.27 14.76 -1.84
N ARG A 42 6.35 15.55 -1.95
CA ARG A 42 6.38 16.72 -2.85
C ARG A 42 6.28 16.33 -4.31
N GLY A 43 6.99 15.28 -4.73
CA GLY A 43 6.89 14.74 -6.10
C GLY A 43 5.45 14.34 -6.42
N LEU A 44 4.82 13.57 -5.54
CA LEU A 44 3.42 13.16 -5.71
C LEU A 44 2.42 14.31 -5.63
N ARG A 45 2.70 15.41 -4.91
CA ARG A 45 1.86 16.62 -4.98
C ARG A 45 1.89 17.27 -6.36
N ILE A 46 3.00 17.19 -7.09
CA ILE A 46 3.14 17.73 -8.44
C ILE A 46 2.48 16.78 -9.46
N ALA A 47 2.64 15.47 -9.29
CA ALA A 47 2.08 14.45 -10.16
C ALA A 47 1.36 13.34 -9.35
N PRO A 48 0.11 13.61 -8.88
CA PRO A 48 -0.60 12.70 -7.97
C PRO A 48 -1.05 11.38 -8.60
N ASN A 49 -1.04 11.29 -9.93
CA ASN A 49 -1.43 10.10 -10.69
C ASN A 49 -0.23 9.42 -11.37
N ASP A 50 1.01 9.70 -10.93
CA ASP A 50 2.20 9.00 -11.39
C ASP A 50 2.35 7.66 -10.66
N PRO A 51 2.05 6.52 -11.31
CA PRO A 51 1.98 5.24 -10.62
C PRO A 51 3.37 4.74 -10.21
N VAL A 52 4.41 5.07 -10.97
CA VAL A 52 5.79 4.64 -10.70
C VAL A 52 6.30 5.26 -9.40
N SER A 53 6.17 6.58 -9.24
CA SER A 53 6.57 7.28 -8.02
C SER A 53 5.74 6.84 -6.82
N PHE A 54 4.44 6.60 -7.03
CA PHE A 54 3.54 6.13 -5.97
C PHE A 54 3.96 4.74 -5.48
N CYS A 55 4.03 3.75 -6.36
CA CYS A 55 4.37 2.36 -6.01
C CYS A 55 5.79 2.25 -5.44
N ASN A 56 6.77 2.96 -5.99
CA ASN A 56 8.13 2.93 -5.42
C ASN A 56 8.17 3.48 -4.00
N TYR A 57 7.40 4.54 -3.72
CA TYR A 57 7.35 5.10 -2.38
C TYR A 57 6.58 4.19 -1.41
N THR A 58 5.45 3.60 -1.82
CA THR A 58 4.73 2.63 -0.96
C THR A 58 5.61 1.42 -0.63
N ILE A 59 6.34 0.87 -1.60
CA ILE A 59 7.30 -0.22 -1.40
C ILE A 59 8.43 0.20 -0.44
N ALA A 60 8.99 1.40 -0.61
CA ALA A 60 10.03 1.92 0.28
C ALA A 60 9.54 2.03 1.73
N LEU A 61 8.34 2.59 1.95
CA LEU A 61 7.72 2.69 3.27
C LEU A 61 7.54 1.30 3.91
N ARG A 62 7.01 0.33 3.15
CA ARG A 62 6.84 -1.05 3.63
C ARG A 62 8.17 -1.69 4.03
N ASN A 63 9.21 -1.52 3.22
CA ASN A 63 10.53 -2.09 3.46
C ASN A 63 11.26 -1.47 4.66
N LEU A 64 10.89 -0.25 5.03
CA LEU A 64 11.37 0.46 6.21
C LEU A 64 10.47 0.24 7.45
N GLY A 65 9.39 -0.52 7.32
CA GLY A 65 8.43 -0.73 8.40
C GLY A 65 7.65 0.53 8.78
N LEU A 66 7.42 1.45 7.83
CA LEU A 66 6.63 2.67 7.97
C LEU A 66 5.17 2.43 7.51
N HIS A 67 4.52 1.43 8.10
CA HIS A 67 3.21 0.92 7.68
C HIS A 67 2.06 1.90 7.91
N ALA A 68 2.03 2.62 9.03
CA ALA A 68 1.01 3.63 9.31
C ALA A 68 1.12 4.82 8.34
N ARG A 69 2.35 5.22 7.98
CA ARG A 69 2.57 6.26 6.97
C ARG A 69 2.10 5.81 5.59
N GLN A 70 2.41 4.57 5.21
CA GLN A 70 1.91 3.95 3.97
C GLN A 70 0.38 3.92 3.96
N TYR A 71 -0.24 3.56 5.08
CA TYR A 71 -1.70 3.49 5.21
C TYR A 71 -2.37 4.86 5.03
N VAL A 72 -1.83 5.92 5.64
CA VAL A 72 -2.33 7.30 5.42
C VAL A 72 -2.19 7.72 3.95
N MET A 73 -1.11 7.29 3.28
CA MET A 73 -0.87 7.60 1.87
C MET A 73 -1.91 6.94 0.96
N ILE A 74 -2.22 5.65 1.15
CA ILE A 74 -3.23 4.96 0.31
C ILE A 74 -4.64 5.53 0.52
N GLN A 75 -4.97 5.98 1.73
CA GLN A 75 -6.27 6.63 2.01
C GLN A 75 -6.45 7.86 1.13
N LYS A 76 -5.41 8.70 1.02
CA LYS A 76 -5.41 9.90 0.17
C LYS A 76 -5.44 9.57 -1.33
N ALA A 77 -4.94 8.41 -1.73
CA ALA A 77 -4.89 7.96 -3.12
C ALA A 77 -6.13 7.18 -3.57
N SER A 78 -7.09 6.92 -2.67
CA SER A 78 -8.30 6.15 -2.96
C SER A 78 -9.24 6.79 -3.99
N ASP A 79 -9.03 8.06 -4.34
CA ASP A 79 -9.73 8.78 -5.42
C ASP A 79 -8.88 8.94 -6.70
N SER A 80 -7.76 8.22 -6.80
CA SER A 80 -6.90 8.28 -7.98
C SER A 80 -7.64 7.83 -9.24
N LEU A 81 -7.32 8.48 -10.37
CA LEU A 81 -7.81 8.08 -11.68
C LEU A 81 -6.88 7.07 -12.37
N ASN A 82 -5.82 6.63 -11.68
CA ASN A 82 -4.85 5.70 -12.21
C ASN A 82 -5.13 4.28 -11.69
N PRO A 83 -5.39 3.30 -12.58
CA PRO A 83 -5.73 1.93 -12.16
C PRO A 83 -4.59 1.23 -11.42
N THR A 84 -3.33 1.52 -11.74
CA THR A 84 -2.18 0.96 -11.02
C THR A 84 -2.12 1.47 -9.58
N ILE A 85 -2.42 2.75 -9.37
CA ILE A 85 -2.50 3.31 -8.01
C ILE A 85 -3.66 2.68 -7.24
N LEU A 86 -4.85 2.57 -7.85
CA LEU A 86 -6.01 1.95 -7.20
C LEU A 86 -5.77 0.46 -6.88
N ALA A 87 -5.04 -0.26 -7.73
CA ALA A 87 -4.64 -1.65 -7.47
C ALA A 87 -3.68 -1.78 -6.27
N GLU A 88 -2.74 -0.83 -6.14
CA GLU A 88 -1.85 -0.76 -4.98
C GLU A 88 -2.64 -0.43 -3.69
N VAL A 89 -3.62 0.49 -3.78
CA VAL A 89 -4.55 0.77 -2.68
C VAL A 89 -5.31 -0.50 -2.30
N ALA A 90 -5.90 -1.22 -3.25
CA ALA A 90 -6.63 -2.46 -2.99
C ALA A 90 -5.73 -3.53 -2.33
N THR A 91 -4.49 -3.67 -2.80
CA THR A 91 -3.51 -4.61 -2.22
C THR A 91 -3.25 -4.32 -0.75
N ILE A 92 -2.94 -3.07 -0.41
CA ILE A 92 -2.61 -2.69 0.96
C ILE A 92 -3.87 -2.67 1.84
N SER A 93 -5.04 -2.34 1.28
CA SER A 93 -6.32 -2.43 1.98
C SER A 93 -6.69 -3.88 2.30
N ALA A 94 -6.49 -4.83 1.38
CA ALA A 94 -6.68 -6.26 1.65
C ALA A 94 -5.71 -6.74 2.74
N TYR A 95 -4.45 -6.32 2.66
CA TYR A 95 -3.42 -6.65 3.65
C TYR A 95 -3.82 -6.24 5.08
N TRP A 96 -4.40 -5.06 5.24
CA TRP A 96 -4.83 -4.51 6.54
C TRP A 96 -6.33 -4.63 6.80
N VAL A 97 -7.03 -5.50 6.04
CA VAL A 97 -8.47 -5.77 6.14
C VAL A 97 -9.34 -4.51 6.22
N ASP A 98 -9.00 -3.49 5.43
CA ASP A 98 -9.76 -2.26 5.35
C ASP A 98 -10.95 -2.42 4.38
N ILE A 99 -12.07 -2.89 4.92
CA ILE A 99 -13.31 -3.11 4.16
C ILE A 99 -13.77 -1.84 3.42
N ASP A 100 -13.73 -0.67 4.07
CA ASP A 100 -14.25 0.58 3.49
C ASP A 100 -13.45 1.00 2.23
N LEU A 101 -12.12 0.85 2.29
CA LEU A 101 -11.29 1.16 1.13
C LEU A 101 -11.47 0.13 0.00
N LEU A 102 -11.59 -1.16 0.33
CA LEU A 102 -11.85 -2.20 -0.66
C LEU A 102 -13.19 -1.97 -1.39
N GLU A 103 -14.25 -1.71 -0.63
CA GLU A 103 -15.58 -1.39 -1.16
C GLU A 103 -15.58 -0.13 -2.04
N LYS A 104 -14.69 0.82 -1.74
CA LYS A 104 -14.51 2.03 -2.56
C LYS A 104 -13.79 1.74 -3.88
N VAL A 105 -12.60 1.12 -3.83
CA VAL A 105 -11.70 1.08 -4.99
C VAL A 105 -11.96 -0.09 -5.92
N MET A 106 -12.47 -1.23 -5.43
CA MET A 106 -12.71 -2.41 -6.27
C MET A 106 -13.77 -2.19 -7.35
N PRO A 107 -14.91 -1.51 -7.08
CA PRO A 107 -15.85 -1.14 -8.14
C PRO A 107 -15.24 -0.20 -9.18
N MET A 108 -14.37 0.74 -8.77
CA MET A 108 -13.66 1.64 -9.69
C MET A 108 -12.73 0.86 -10.62
N LEU A 109 -11.95 -0.08 -10.08
CA LEU A 109 -11.08 -0.96 -10.86
C LEU A 109 -11.86 -1.83 -11.85
N THR A 110 -13.03 -2.31 -11.44
CA THR A 110 -13.94 -3.08 -12.32
C THR A 110 -14.44 -2.21 -13.48
N ALA A 111 -14.86 -0.97 -13.19
CA ALA A 111 -15.34 -0.03 -14.21
C ALA A 111 -14.25 0.45 -15.18
N MET A 112 -12.99 0.45 -14.76
CA MET A 112 -11.83 0.78 -15.60
C MET A 112 -11.41 -0.37 -16.53
N GLU A 113 -12.09 -1.53 -16.48
CA GLU A 113 -11.78 -2.72 -17.28
C GLU A 113 -10.31 -3.18 -17.16
N VAL A 114 -9.70 -2.98 -15.98
CA VAL A 114 -8.30 -3.35 -15.74
C VAL A 114 -8.15 -4.86 -15.90
N PRO A 115 -7.26 -5.35 -16.79
CA PRO A 115 -6.98 -6.78 -16.90
C PRO A 115 -6.54 -7.29 -15.54
N ARG A 116 -7.26 -8.27 -14.98
CA ARG A 116 -7.07 -8.76 -13.61
C ARG A 116 -5.60 -9.12 -13.37
N PRO A 117 -4.83 -8.34 -12.58
CA PRO A 117 -3.51 -8.80 -12.13
C PRO A 117 -3.66 -10.11 -11.36
N GLU A 118 -2.64 -10.96 -11.37
CA GLU A 118 -2.66 -12.25 -10.64
C GLU A 118 -3.03 -12.08 -9.16
N ASP A 119 -2.63 -10.95 -8.55
CA ASP A 119 -2.92 -10.61 -7.15
C ASP A 119 -4.37 -10.16 -6.87
N MET A 120 -5.23 -9.93 -7.88
CA MET A 120 -6.64 -9.56 -7.68
C MET A 120 -7.40 -10.60 -6.84
N GLY A 121 -7.05 -11.88 -6.96
CA GLY A 121 -7.73 -12.96 -6.24
C GLY A 121 -7.79 -12.69 -4.75
N LYS A 122 -6.67 -12.25 -4.17
CA LYS A 122 -6.58 -11.93 -2.73
C LYS A 122 -7.49 -10.78 -2.32
N TRP A 123 -7.70 -9.79 -3.18
CA TRP A 123 -8.58 -8.65 -2.88
C TRP A 123 -10.03 -9.12 -2.79
N TYR A 124 -10.49 -9.90 -3.78
CA TYR A 124 -11.84 -10.45 -3.79
C TYR A 124 -12.06 -11.45 -2.66
N ASP A 125 -11.10 -12.34 -2.40
CA ASP A 125 -11.19 -13.30 -1.31
C ASP A 125 -11.32 -12.59 0.04
N THR A 126 -10.51 -11.55 0.26
CA THR A 126 -10.56 -10.73 1.47
C THR A 126 -11.87 -9.96 1.58
N LEU A 127 -12.33 -9.29 0.51
CA LEU A 127 -13.58 -8.54 0.54
C LEU A 127 -14.78 -9.48 0.76
N ASN A 128 -14.83 -10.61 0.07
CA ASN A 128 -15.86 -11.62 0.25
C ASN A 128 -15.87 -12.14 1.69
N TYR A 129 -14.69 -12.45 2.25
CA TYR A 129 -14.57 -12.85 3.64
C TYR A 129 -15.14 -11.78 4.59
N LEU A 130 -14.74 -10.51 4.42
CA LEU A 130 -15.24 -9.41 5.25
C LEU A 130 -16.76 -9.20 5.09
N HIS A 131 -17.32 -9.40 3.89
CA HIS A 131 -18.77 -9.39 3.68
C HIS A 131 -19.50 -10.55 4.36
N THR A 132 -18.90 -11.74 4.41
CA THR A 132 -19.48 -12.87 5.16
C THR A 132 -19.49 -12.63 6.67
N GLN A 133 -18.51 -11.86 7.17
CA GLN A 133 -18.36 -11.50 8.58
C GLN A 133 -18.82 -10.05 8.85
N LYS A 134 -19.91 -9.63 8.21
CA LYS A 134 -20.34 -8.22 8.17
C LYS A 134 -20.40 -7.54 9.55
N ASP A 135 -20.80 -8.28 10.58
CA ASP A 135 -20.93 -7.76 11.94
C ASP A 135 -19.55 -7.51 12.60
N HIS A 136 -18.51 -8.21 12.16
CA HIS A 136 -17.14 -8.12 12.70
C HIS A 136 -16.14 -7.43 11.76
N ALA A 137 -16.52 -7.10 10.51
CA ALA A 137 -15.60 -6.53 9.53
C ALA A 137 -14.89 -5.24 10.02
N GLN A 138 -15.61 -4.40 10.77
CA GLN A 138 -15.03 -3.18 11.37
C GLN A 138 -14.12 -3.46 12.58
N GLU A 139 -14.41 -4.52 13.31
CA GLU A 139 -13.53 -4.99 14.39
C GLU A 139 -12.24 -5.57 13.81
N LEU A 140 -12.32 -6.37 12.74
CA LEU A 140 -11.18 -6.86 11.98
C LEU A 140 -10.33 -5.70 11.43
N LYS A 141 -10.94 -4.67 10.85
CA LYS A 141 -10.24 -3.44 10.46
C LYS A 141 -9.51 -2.79 11.64
N THR A 142 -10.14 -2.77 12.82
CA THR A 142 -9.52 -2.23 14.04
C THR A 142 -8.33 -3.08 14.47
N ILE A 143 -8.43 -4.41 14.42
CA ILE A 143 -7.32 -5.35 14.68
C ILE A 143 -6.20 -5.13 13.66
N GLY A 144 -6.51 -5.01 12.36
CA GLY A 144 -5.53 -4.71 11.32
C GLY A 144 -4.75 -3.42 11.60
N ARG A 145 -5.44 -2.36 12.02
CA ARG A 145 -4.78 -1.10 12.43
C ARG A 145 -3.93 -1.25 13.69
N LEU A 146 -4.34 -2.07 14.66
CA LEU A 146 -3.52 -2.36 15.84
C LEU A 146 -2.24 -3.10 15.46
N MET A 147 -2.37 -4.17 14.64
CA MET A 147 -1.22 -4.94 14.16
C MET A 147 -0.26 -4.09 13.33
N MET A 148 -0.78 -3.20 12.49
CA MET A 148 0.00 -2.23 11.73
C MET A 148 0.84 -1.32 12.63
N ASN A 149 0.24 -0.76 13.69
CA ASN A 149 0.95 0.09 14.64
C ASN A 149 2.00 -0.69 15.43
N VAL A 150 1.71 -1.94 15.79
CA VAL A 150 2.70 -2.83 16.42
C VAL A 150 3.86 -3.10 15.47
N ALA A 151 3.59 -3.50 14.22
CA ALA A 151 4.61 -3.73 13.22
C ALA A 151 5.47 -2.49 12.97
N GLU A 152 4.88 -1.30 12.88
CA GLU A 152 5.61 -0.05 12.71
C GLU A 152 6.48 0.30 13.92
N LYS A 153 5.97 0.11 15.14
CA LYS A 153 6.72 0.34 16.39
C LYS A 153 8.03 -0.44 16.42
N TYR A 154 8.03 -1.67 15.90
CA TYR A 154 9.21 -2.53 15.82
C TYR A 154 9.97 -2.45 14.49
N ARG A 155 9.56 -1.56 13.57
CA ARG A 155 10.09 -1.49 12.19
C ARG A 155 10.09 -2.85 11.49
N ALA A 156 9.09 -3.68 11.78
CA ALA A 156 9.01 -5.04 11.29
C ALA A 156 8.83 -5.06 9.77
N ARG A 157 9.71 -5.79 9.08
CA ARG A 157 9.51 -6.13 7.67
C ARG A 157 8.52 -7.25 7.58
N LEU A 158 7.49 -7.09 6.77
CA LEU A 158 6.43 -8.09 6.66
C LEU A 158 6.56 -8.90 5.37
N ALA A 159 6.18 -10.17 5.42
CA ALA A 159 6.19 -11.08 4.27
C ALA A 159 4.80 -11.16 3.61
N GLY A 160 3.74 -11.25 4.41
CA GLY A 160 2.36 -11.47 3.96
C GLY A 160 1.34 -11.10 5.04
N ALA A 161 0.07 -11.07 4.66
CA ALA A 161 -1.05 -11.00 5.59
C ALA A 161 -2.28 -11.66 4.97
N HIS A 162 -3.04 -12.37 5.80
CA HIS A 162 -4.17 -13.17 5.37
C HIS A 162 -5.28 -13.12 6.43
N ALA A 163 -6.51 -12.86 5.99
CA ALA A 163 -7.69 -12.93 6.84
C ALA A 163 -8.49 -14.18 6.48
N PHE A 164 -8.85 -14.99 7.49
CA PHE A 164 -9.58 -16.23 7.28
C PHE A 164 -10.33 -16.66 8.54
N TYR A 165 -11.26 -17.59 8.33
CA TYR A 165 -12.10 -18.16 9.37
C TYR A 165 -11.50 -19.45 9.93
N VAL A 166 -11.33 -19.54 11.26
CA VAL A 166 -10.82 -20.75 11.93
C VAL A 166 -11.92 -21.38 12.78
N MET A 167 -12.22 -22.66 12.49
CA MET A 167 -12.99 -23.59 13.33
C MET A 167 -14.26 -23.02 13.98
N SER A 168 -15.22 -22.61 13.15
CA SER A 168 -16.61 -22.28 13.53
C SER A 168 -16.84 -21.10 14.49
N GLU A 169 -15.81 -20.42 15.03
CA GLU A 169 -16.03 -19.33 16.00
C GLU A 169 -14.98 -18.19 15.99
N LEU A 170 -13.91 -18.26 15.21
CA LEU A 170 -12.84 -17.25 15.29
C LEU A 170 -12.51 -16.60 13.94
N ASP A 171 -12.76 -15.29 13.85
CA ASP A 171 -12.25 -14.43 12.80
C ASP A 171 -10.79 -14.08 13.07
N THR A 172 -9.92 -14.39 12.12
CA THR A 172 -8.47 -14.31 12.31
C THR A 172 -7.83 -13.44 11.24
N LEU A 173 -6.93 -12.54 11.67
CA LEU A 173 -5.97 -11.85 10.82
C LEU A 173 -4.56 -12.32 11.18
N PHE A 174 -3.88 -12.95 10.23
CA PHE A 174 -2.48 -13.31 10.34
C PHE A 174 -1.60 -12.30 9.59
N VAL A 175 -0.49 -11.91 10.20
CA VAL A 175 0.53 -11.03 9.60
C VAL A 175 1.88 -11.71 9.77
N GLU A 176 2.53 -11.98 8.65
CA GLU A 176 3.83 -12.65 8.62
C GLU A 176 4.94 -11.61 8.72
N VAL A 177 5.83 -11.79 9.69
CA VAL A 177 7.06 -11.02 9.79
C VAL A 177 8.15 -11.76 9.02
N LYS A 178 8.81 -11.05 8.10
CA LYS A 178 10.00 -11.56 7.44
C LYS A 178 11.16 -11.52 8.44
N THR A 179 11.63 -12.69 8.85
CA THR A 179 12.86 -12.83 9.63
C THR A 179 14.02 -13.07 8.68
N ASP A 180 15.11 -12.34 8.84
CA ASP A 180 16.38 -12.62 8.15
C ASP A 180 17.23 -13.60 9.01
N ASP A 181 16.59 -14.39 9.88
CA ASP A 181 17.25 -15.26 10.86
C ASP A 181 17.51 -16.66 10.26
N PRO A 182 18.77 -17.01 9.92
CA PRO A 182 19.10 -18.32 9.36
C PRO A 182 18.95 -19.48 10.37
N VAL A 183 18.64 -19.22 11.64
CA VAL A 183 18.65 -20.25 12.72
C VAL A 183 17.27 -20.88 12.97
N ALA A 184 16.21 -20.41 12.31
CA ALA A 184 14.87 -20.99 12.46
C ALA A 184 14.67 -22.35 11.74
N SER A 185 15.72 -22.96 11.17
CA SER A 185 15.63 -24.23 10.44
C SER A 185 16.01 -25.48 11.24
N PHE A 186 16.34 -25.39 12.54
CA PHE A 186 16.63 -26.57 13.35
C PHE A 186 16.13 -26.41 14.78
N ALA A 187 14.85 -26.70 14.98
CA ALA A 187 14.30 -27.08 16.27
C ALA A 187 13.29 -28.21 16.06
N ASP A 188 13.74 -29.26 15.37
CA ASP A 188 13.14 -30.60 15.36
C ASP A 188 14.31 -31.60 15.27
N GLU A 189 14.91 -31.90 16.42
CA GLU A 189 15.59 -33.17 16.73
C GLU A 189 15.03 -33.72 18.03
#